data_AF-A0A0F9KWJ4-F1
#
_entry.id   AF-A0A0F9KWJ4-F1
#
_cell.length_a   1.000
_cell.length_b   1.000
_cell.length_c   1.000
_cell.angle_alpha   90.00
_cell.angle_beta   90.00
_cell.angle_gamma   90.00
#
_symmetry.space_group_name_H-M   'P 1'
#
loop_
_entity.id
_entity.type
_entity.pdbx_description
1 polymer ?
#
loop_
_entity_poly.entity_id
_entity_poly.type
_entity_poly.pdbx_seq_one_letter_code
_entity_poly.pdbx_strand_id
1 'polypeptide(L)'
;MKLFEKKIEDIDEDDLKKMEANPMNFESLQIEYKIKFDGDAAELRRNVVQFANGFEEGYIFFGISDDPITVVGIEKSEVDRLKTVLNDVLPKRIEPILSPFPQYHAIPLTSGKYIIIISIFQKEVGIYGIRQSDDMNNRNYYRYEFYKRMDGSKHRMNIEEIVDLIETKSKDQKKILEVSIHGAALMPTIDDDIYISINAVNKSVRPIIIKSYGVDVPKKNKVVYFIPTGYQFKYLMINPELPYKLQDGESCQAFLSRKDLKEMMKEEGWKYPIRVRALFNTNDGKFYSDVLELFEIK
;
A
#
# COMPACT_ATOMS: atom_id res chain seq x y z
N MET A 1 -5.65 -23.38 10.14
CA MET A 1 -5.22 -24.80 10.12
C MET A 1 -3.97 -24.84 9.26
N LYS A 2 -2.78 -25.08 9.81
CA LYS A 2 -1.57 -25.22 8.96
C LYS A 2 -1.72 -26.50 8.17
N LEU A 3 -1.89 -26.41 6.85
CA LEU A 3 -2.12 -27.60 6.02
C LEU A 3 -0.93 -28.56 6.01
N PHE A 4 0.27 -28.04 6.25
CA PHE A 4 1.47 -28.85 6.42
C PHE A 4 2.29 -28.33 7.60
N GLU A 5 2.73 -29.25 8.45
CA GLU A 5 3.87 -29.01 9.36
C GLU A 5 5.22 -29.14 8.62
N LYS A 6 5.17 -29.54 7.35
CA LYS A 6 6.31 -29.76 6.45
C LYS A 6 6.49 -28.59 5.48
N LYS A 7 7.71 -28.43 4.95
CA LYS A 7 7.96 -27.55 3.80
C LYS A 7 7.41 -28.19 2.54
N ILE A 8 7.09 -27.37 1.53
CA ILE A 8 6.55 -27.88 0.25
C ILE A 8 7.47 -28.87 -0.47
N GLU A 9 8.78 -28.79 -0.22
CA GLU A 9 9.80 -29.67 -0.79
C GLU A 9 9.79 -31.08 -0.18
N ASP A 10 9.19 -31.23 1.01
CA ASP A 10 9.12 -32.47 1.78
C ASP A 10 7.76 -33.17 1.64
N ILE A 11 6.86 -32.62 0.81
CA ILE A 11 5.52 -33.20 0.54
C ILE A 11 5.66 -34.29 -0.51
N ASP A 12 5.09 -35.46 -0.23
CA ASP A 12 5.10 -36.62 -1.11
C ASP A 12 3.68 -37.07 -1.51
N GLU A 13 3.59 -38.14 -2.31
CA GLU A 13 2.30 -38.69 -2.76
C GLU A 13 1.42 -39.19 -1.59
N ASP A 14 2.02 -39.68 -0.51
CA ASP A 14 1.25 -40.18 0.64
C ASP A 14 0.61 -39.03 1.42
N ASP A 15 1.27 -37.87 1.47
CA ASP A 15 0.68 -36.65 2.01
C ASP A 15 -0.49 -36.16 1.14
N LEU A 16 -0.40 -36.24 -0.18
CA LEU A 16 -1.51 -35.93 -1.09
C LEU A 16 -2.71 -36.86 -0.90
N LYS A 17 -2.47 -38.17 -0.67
CA LYS A 17 -3.54 -39.14 -0.36
C LYS A 17 -4.24 -38.83 0.96
N LYS A 18 -3.51 -38.37 1.98
CA LYS A 18 -4.12 -37.91 3.24
C LYS A 18 -4.99 -36.67 3.03
N MET A 19 -4.56 -35.76 2.15
CA MET A 19 -5.35 -34.58 1.78
C MET A 19 -6.66 -34.95 1.07
N GLU A 20 -6.61 -35.90 0.14
CA GLU A 20 -7.77 -36.42 -0.59
C GLU A 20 -8.75 -37.16 0.34
N ALA A 21 -8.24 -37.91 1.31
CA ALA A 21 -9.05 -38.62 2.30
C ALA A 21 -9.68 -37.71 3.37
N ASN A 22 -9.29 -36.44 3.46
CA ASN A 22 -9.80 -35.51 4.46
C ASN A 22 -11.09 -34.82 3.97
N PRO A 23 -12.27 -35.12 4.55
CA PRO A 23 -13.54 -34.56 4.11
C PRO A 23 -13.73 -33.08 4.46
N MET A 24 -12.81 -32.49 5.23
CA MET A 24 -12.80 -31.06 5.56
C MET A 24 -11.77 -30.27 4.76
N ASN A 25 -11.10 -30.93 3.82
CA ASN A 25 -10.21 -30.27 2.90
C ASN A 25 -11.03 -29.71 1.74
N PHE A 26 -11.03 -28.39 1.62
CA PHE A 26 -11.73 -27.64 0.57
C PHE A 26 -10.86 -26.44 0.18
N GLU A 27 -11.20 -25.80 -0.94
CA GLU A 27 -10.63 -24.48 -1.21
C GLU A 27 -10.89 -23.54 -0.03
N SER A 28 -9.87 -22.77 0.32
CA SER A 28 -9.89 -21.92 1.51
C SER A 28 -9.17 -20.62 1.23
N LEU A 29 -9.02 -19.76 2.23
CA LEU A 29 -8.22 -18.53 2.12
C LEU A 29 -6.74 -18.78 1.81
N GLN A 30 -6.26 -20.02 1.96
CA GLN A 30 -4.86 -20.40 1.75
C GLN A 30 -4.67 -21.39 0.62
N ILE A 31 -5.73 -21.97 0.05
CA ILE A 31 -5.61 -23.06 -0.92
C ILE A 31 -6.54 -22.87 -2.10
N GLU A 32 -5.97 -23.06 -3.28
CA GLU A 32 -6.66 -23.21 -4.56
C GLU A 32 -6.26 -24.53 -5.23
N TYR A 33 -7.25 -25.27 -5.72
CA TYR A 33 -7.07 -26.51 -6.45
C TYR A 33 -7.36 -26.27 -7.94
N LYS A 34 -6.53 -26.83 -8.80
CA LYS A 34 -6.71 -26.77 -10.25
C LYS A 34 -6.36 -28.11 -10.86
N ILE A 35 -7.18 -28.58 -11.80
CA ILE A 35 -6.86 -29.81 -12.53
C ILE A 35 -5.62 -29.59 -13.41
N LYS A 36 -5.55 -28.48 -14.14
CA LYS A 36 -4.43 -28.14 -15.01
C LYS A 36 -4.34 -26.63 -15.26
N PHE A 37 -3.22 -26.20 -15.84
CA PHE A 37 -3.06 -24.83 -16.32
C PHE A 37 -3.60 -24.69 -17.74
N ASP A 38 -4.55 -23.77 -17.93
CA ASP A 38 -5.23 -23.53 -19.21
C ASP A 38 -4.41 -22.69 -20.20
N GLY A 39 -3.33 -22.04 -19.73
CA GLY A 39 -2.52 -21.12 -20.53
C GLY A 39 -2.80 -19.65 -20.25
N ASP A 40 -3.78 -19.32 -19.40
CA ASP A 40 -4.12 -17.95 -19.05
C ASP A 40 -3.18 -17.40 -17.98
N ALA A 41 -2.13 -16.73 -18.44
CA ALA A 41 -1.19 -16.07 -17.54
C ALA A 41 -1.79 -14.87 -16.79
N ALA A 42 -2.89 -14.25 -17.25
CA ALA A 42 -3.57 -13.19 -16.51
C ALA A 42 -4.30 -13.78 -15.30
N GLU A 43 -4.97 -14.91 -15.49
CA GLU A 43 -5.61 -15.67 -14.43
C GLU A 43 -4.59 -16.16 -13.39
N LEU A 44 -3.45 -16.71 -13.81
CA LEU A 44 -2.38 -17.09 -12.88
C LEU A 44 -1.86 -15.91 -12.05
N ARG A 45 -1.70 -14.72 -12.65
CA ARG A 45 -1.31 -13.52 -11.90
C ARG A 45 -2.35 -13.12 -10.86
N ARG A 46 -3.64 -13.20 -11.19
CA ARG A 46 -4.71 -12.95 -10.21
C ARG A 46 -4.63 -13.93 -9.06
N ASN A 47 -4.40 -15.21 -9.37
CA ASN A 47 -4.24 -16.27 -8.36
C ASN A 47 -3.04 -16.02 -7.45
N VAL A 48 -1.90 -15.62 -8.00
CA VAL A 48 -0.74 -15.29 -7.17
C VAL A 48 -0.97 -14.03 -6.34
N VAL A 49 -1.46 -12.95 -6.94
CA VAL A 49 -1.62 -11.66 -6.23
C VAL A 49 -2.67 -11.73 -5.13
N GLN A 50 -3.77 -12.48 -5.30
CA GLN A 50 -4.78 -12.61 -4.24
C GLN A 50 -4.23 -13.24 -2.96
N PHE A 51 -3.32 -14.21 -3.07
CA PHE A 51 -2.66 -14.86 -1.94
C PHE A 51 -1.53 -13.98 -1.39
N ALA A 52 -0.71 -13.40 -2.27
CA ALA A 52 0.39 -12.54 -1.84
C ALA A 52 -0.09 -11.29 -1.09
N ASN A 53 -1.31 -10.80 -1.38
CA ASN A 53 -1.95 -9.72 -0.63
C ASN A 53 -2.66 -10.18 0.66
N GLY A 54 -2.77 -11.48 0.90
CA GLY A 54 -3.33 -12.07 2.11
C GLY A 54 -2.44 -11.90 3.35
N PHE A 55 -2.87 -12.47 4.48
CA PHE A 55 -2.16 -12.42 5.77
C PHE A 55 -1.42 -13.71 6.13
N GLU A 56 -1.52 -14.72 5.26
CA GLU A 56 -0.85 -16.00 5.43
C GLU A 56 -0.33 -16.47 4.06
N GLU A 57 0.62 -17.39 4.08
CA GLU A 57 1.12 -18.06 2.88
C GLU A 57 -0.01 -18.84 2.20
N GLY A 58 -0.08 -18.71 0.87
CA GLY A 58 -1.09 -19.36 0.04
C GLY A 58 -0.47 -20.43 -0.87
N TYR A 59 -1.29 -21.39 -1.27
CA TYR A 59 -0.87 -22.56 -2.04
C TYR A 59 -1.81 -22.77 -3.23
N ILE A 60 -1.23 -23.03 -4.39
CA ILE A 60 -1.97 -23.48 -5.58
C ILE A 60 -1.50 -24.88 -5.94
N PHE A 61 -2.43 -25.82 -6.01
CA PHE A 61 -2.16 -27.20 -6.41
C PHE A 61 -2.68 -27.42 -7.82
N PHE A 62 -1.79 -27.81 -8.74
CA PHE A 62 -2.19 -28.27 -10.07
C PHE A 62 -2.12 -29.80 -10.16
N GLY A 63 -3.12 -30.38 -10.82
CA GLY A 63 -3.36 -31.82 -10.90
C GLY A 63 -4.34 -32.34 -9.84
N ILE A 64 -5.07 -31.46 -9.16
CA ILE A 64 -6.09 -31.82 -8.17
C ILE A 64 -7.44 -31.25 -8.61
N SER A 65 -8.47 -32.11 -8.66
CA SER A 65 -9.88 -31.70 -8.81
C SER A 65 -10.38 -31.09 -7.51
N ASP A 66 -11.27 -30.11 -7.54
CA ASP A 66 -11.78 -29.37 -6.38
C ASP A 66 -13.13 -29.89 -5.85
N ASP A 67 -13.97 -30.52 -6.69
CA ASP A 67 -15.24 -31.11 -6.27
C ASP A 67 -15.53 -32.48 -6.94
N PRO A 68 -15.32 -33.61 -6.23
CA PRO A 68 -14.62 -33.72 -4.95
C PRO A 68 -13.11 -33.47 -5.10
N ILE A 69 -12.42 -33.29 -3.98
CA ILE A 69 -10.96 -33.30 -3.98
C ILE A 69 -10.48 -34.66 -4.50
N THR A 70 -9.73 -34.64 -5.61
CA THR A 70 -9.19 -35.87 -6.21
C THR A 70 -7.83 -35.64 -6.82
N VAL A 71 -6.87 -36.52 -6.55
CA VAL A 71 -5.51 -36.44 -7.11
C VAL A 71 -5.51 -37.04 -8.52
N VAL A 72 -5.53 -36.18 -9.55
CA VAL A 72 -5.63 -36.58 -10.96
C VAL A 72 -4.26 -36.66 -11.63
N GLY A 73 -3.36 -35.73 -11.28
CA GLY A 73 -2.06 -35.56 -11.91
C GLY A 73 -2.11 -34.84 -13.28
N ILE A 74 -1.03 -34.14 -13.60
CA ILE A 74 -0.75 -33.52 -14.90
C ILE A 74 0.49 -34.15 -15.55
N GLU A 75 0.62 -33.97 -16.86
CA GLU A 75 1.76 -34.47 -17.62
C GLU A 75 3.03 -33.66 -17.34
N LYS A 76 4.21 -34.28 -17.53
CA LYS A 76 5.50 -33.59 -17.35
C LYS A 76 5.64 -32.35 -18.23
N SER A 77 5.12 -32.39 -19.45
CA SER A 77 5.11 -31.24 -20.37
C SER A 77 4.30 -30.06 -19.83
N GLU A 78 3.22 -30.32 -19.09
CA GLU A 78 2.41 -29.30 -18.42
C GLU A 78 3.15 -28.69 -17.22
N VAL A 79 3.90 -29.50 -16.46
CA VAL A 79 4.79 -29.03 -15.40
C VAL A 79 5.84 -28.08 -15.96
N ASP A 80 6.53 -28.47 -17.04
CA ASP A 80 7.59 -27.66 -17.66
C ASP A 80 7.04 -26.34 -18.24
N ARG A 81 5.85 -26.39 -18.85
CA ARG A 81 5.14 -25.19 -19.30
C ARG A 81 4.81 -24.25 -18.15
N LEU A 82 4.30 -24.77 -17.03
CA LEU A 82 3.95 -23.95 -15.88
C LEU A 82 5.19 -23.29 -15.26
N LYS A 83 6.31 -24.02 -15.13
CA LYS A 83 7.59 -23.46 -14.68
C LYS A 83 8.05 -22.29 -15.56
N THR A 84 7.93 -22.44 -16.88
CA THR A 84 8.27 -21.37 -17.83
C THR A 84 7.39 -20.14 -17.61
N VAL A 85 6.08 -20.33 -17.48
CA VAL A 85 5.14 -19.21 -17.25
C VAL A 85 5.38 -18.54 -15.90
N LEU A 86 5.67 -19.31 -14.85
CA LEU A 86 6.00 -18.76 -13.53
C LEU A 86 7.25 -17.89 -13.61
N ASN A 87 8.35 -18.38 -14.19
CA ASN A 87 9.60 -17.63 -14.21
C ASN A 87 9.60 -16.44 -15.19
N ASP A 88 9.01 -16.60 -16.38
CA ASP A 88 9.21 -15.63 -17.46
C ASP A 88 8.01 -14.70 -17.69
N VAL A 89 6.81 -15.12 -17.32
CA VAL A 89 5.56 -14.43 -17.69
C VAL A 89 4.87 -13.81 -16.48
N LEU A 90 4.83 -14.51 -15.35
CA LEU A 90 4.23 -14.03 -14.11
C LEU A 90 4.77 -12.64 -13.69
N PRO A 91 6.10 -12.41 -13.56
CA PRO A 91 6.62 -11.18 -12.96
C PRO A 91 6.40 -9.91 -13.79
N LYS A 92 6.26 -10.02 -15.12
CA LYS A 92 6.24 -8.85 -16.06
C LYS A 92 5.21 -7.76 -15.73
N ARG A 93 4.11 -8.13 -15.05
CA ARG A 93 2.98 -7.24 -14.75
C ARG A 93 2.70 -7.04 -13.28
N ILE A 94 3.42 -7.73 -12.40
CA ILE A 94 3.17 -7.63 -10.95
C ILE A 94 4.14 -6.60 -10.39
N GLU A 95 3.58 -5.59 -9.74
CA GLU A 95 4.34 -4.51 -9.11
C GLU A 95 3.93 -4.31 -7.65
N PRO A 96 4.88 -4.05 -6.74
CA PRO A 96 6.32 -4.18 -6.95
C PRO A 96 6.72 -5.63 -7.30
N ILE A 97 7.96 -5.86 -7.72
CA ILE A 97 8.47 -7.22 -8.00
C ILE A 97 8.16 -8.15 -6.81
N LEU A 98 7.65 -9.35 -7.11
CA LEU A 98 7.35 -10.37 -6.11
C LEU A 98 8.61 -10.71 -5.32
N SER A 99 8.60 -10.38 -4.03
CA SER A 99 9.68 -10.68 -3.09
C SER A 99 9.07 -11.02 -1.72
N PRO A 100 9.23 -12.26 -1.22
CA PRO A 100 9.88 -13.40 -1.90
C PRO A 100 9.15 -13.84 -3.17
N PHE A 101 9.89 -14.42 -4.12
CA PHE A 101 9.30 -14.99 -5.34
C PHE A 101 8.58 -16.32 -5.00
N PRO A 102 7.46 -16.68 -5.66
CA PRO A 102 6.78 -17.94 -5.42
C PRO A 102 7.70 -19.15 -5.57
N GLN A 103 7.63 -20.09 -4.64
CA GLN A 103 8.35 -21.36 -4.71
C GLN A 103 7.43 -22.42 -5.30
N TYR A 104 7.98 -23.39 -6.00
CA TYR A 104 7.20 -24.50 -6.53
C TYR A 104 7.90 -25.83 -6.37
N HIS A 105 7.12 -26.89 -6.12
CA HIS A 105 7.60 -28.25 -5.99
C HIS A 105 6.74 -29.19 -6.85
N ALA A 106 7.39 -30.09 -7.58
CA ALA A 106 6.71 -31.06 -8.43
C ALA A 106 6.83 -32.46 -7.82
N ILE A 107 5.70 -33.06 -7.46
CA ILE A 107 5.59 -34.36 -6.81
C ILE A 107 5.30 -35.40 -7.90
N PRO A 108 6.21 -36.35 -8.17
CA PRO A 108 5.93 -37.46 -9.06
C PRO A 108 4.91 -38.42 -8.42
N LEU A 109 3.94 -38.86 -9.20
CA LEU A 109 2.97 -39.87 -8.81
C LEU A 109 3.37 -41.24 -9.34
N THR A 110 2.98 -42.30 -8.64
CA THR A 110 3.10 -43.71 -9.07
C THR A 110 2.48 -43.97 -10.44
N SER A 111 1.50 -43.17 -10.86
CA SER A 111 0.87 -43.21 -12.19
C SER A 111 1.76 -42.68 -13.33
N GLY A 112 2.93 -42.10 -13.02
CA GLY A 112 3.81 -41.43 -13.99
C GLY A 112 3.45 -39.97 -14.26
N LYS A 113 2.37 -39.47 -13.66
CA LYS A 113 1.96 -38.06 -13.69
C LYS A 113 2.58 -37.26 -12.54
N TYR A 114 2.27 -35.98 -12.48
CA TYR A 114 2.83 -35.06 -11.49
C TYR A 114 1.75 -34.19 -10.84
N ILE A 115 1.97 -33.79 -9.60
CA ILE A 115 1.32 -32.63 -8.99
C ILE A 115 2.34 -31.52 -8.90
N ILE A 116 1.96 -30.27 -9.18
CA ILE A 116 2.81 -29.12 -8.91
C ILE A 116 2.13 -28.21 -7.88
N ILE A 117 2.83 -28.00 -6.78
CA ILE A 117 2.44 -27.10 -5.70
C ILE A 117 3.19 -25.80 -5.89
N ILE A 118 2.50 -24.67 -5.82
CA ILE A 118 3.11 -23.35 -5.80
C ILE A 118 2.81 -22.72 -4.45
N SER A 119 3.85 -22.42 -3.68
CA SER A 119 3.75 -21.58 -2.50
C SER A 119 3.92 -20.10 -2.83
N ILE A 120 3.03 -19.28 -2.28
CA ILE A 120 2.95 -17.85 -2.49
C ILE A 120 3.08 -17.16 -1.12
N PHE A 121 4.21 -16.50 -0.93
CA PHE A 121 4.48 -15.75 0.28
C PHE A 121 3.66 -14.47 0.35
N GLN A 122 3.19 -14.14 1.55
CA GLN A 122 2.54 -12.86 1.79
C GLN A 122 3.52 -11.70 1.61
N LYS A 123 2.98 -10.55 1.19
CA LYS A 123 3.68 -9.28 1.27
C LYS A 123 3.54 -8.72 2.68
N GLU A 124 4.64 -8.64 3.42
CA GLU A 124 4.61 -8.08 4.78
C GLU A 124 4.15 -6.61 4.80
N VAL A 125 4.62 -5.81 3.84
CA VAL A 125 4.41 -4.35 3.82
C VAL A 125 3.90 -3.90 2.45
N GLY A 126 2.83 -3.11 2.43
CA GLY A 126 2.17 -2.68 1.20
C GLY A 126 1.40 -3.80 0.53
N ILE A 127 1.12 -3.64 -0.77
CA ILE A 127 0.37 -4.62 -1.58
C ILE A 127 1.00 -4.78 -2.96
N TYR A 128 0.70 -5.90 -3.62
CA TYR A 128 0.98 -6.15 -5.02
C TYR A 128 -0.22 -5.76 -5.90
N GLY A 129 0.06 -5.12 -7.03
CA GLY A 129 -0.90 -4.81 -8.07
C GLY A 129 -0.50 -5.45 -9.40
N ILE A 130 -1.50 -5.74 -10.23
CA ILE A 130 -1.31 -6.24 -11.60
C ILE A 130 -1.50 -5.06 -12.55
N ARG A 131 -0.44 -4.67 -13.25
CA ARG A 131 -0.49 -3.63 -14.29
C ARG A 131 -1.48 -4.02 -15.39
N GLN A 132 -2.30 -3.09 -15.86
CA GLN A 132 -3.31 -3.36 -16.90
C GLN A 132 -2.74 -3.47 -18.32
N SER A 133 -1.56 -2.92 -18.58
CA SER A 133 -0.88 -3.00 -19.88
C SER A 133 0.64 -3.08 -19.73
N ASP A 134 1.29 -3.80 -20.64
CA ASP A 134 2.76 -3.86 -20.75
C ASP A 134 3.33 -2.75 -21.63
N ASP A 135 2.49 -2.08 -22.43
CA ASP A 135 2.91 -1.02 -23.34
C ASP A 135 2.97 0.32 -22.61
N MET A 136 4.18 0.87 -22.48
CA MET A 136 4.43 2.17 -21.84
C MET A 136 3.65 3.33 -22.46
N ASN A 137 3.28 3.23 -23.74
CA ASN A 137 2.52 4.26 -24.44
C ASN A 137 1.01 4.14 -24.18
N ASN A 138 0.56 3.05 -23.57
CA ASN A 138 -0.84 2.84 -23.26
C ASN A 138 -1.22 3.62 -22.00
N ARG A 139 -2.34 4.37 -22.04
CA ARG A 139 -2.90 5.07 -20.86
C ARG A 139 -3.15 4.15 -19.66
N ASN A 140 -3.30 2.85 -19.89
CA ASN A 140 -3.51 1.83 -18.87
C ASN A 140 -2.19 1.27 -18.30
N TYR A 141 -1.02 1.72 -18.77
CA TYR A 141 0.28 1.28 -18.25
C TYR A 141 0.43 1.62 -16.76
N TYR A 142 -0.03 2.80 -16.33
CA TYR A 142 0.01 3.20 -14.91
C TYR A 142 -1.23 2.78 -14.12
N ARG A 143 -2.11 1.97 -14.71
CA ARG A 143 -3.31 1.47 -14.04
C ARG A 143 -3.07 0.06 -13.54
N TYR A 144 -3.56 -0.20 -12.33
CA TYR A 144 -3.35 -1.45 -11.62
C TYR A 144 -4.68 -2.05 -11.20
N GLU A 145 -4.73 -3.38 -11.21
CA GLU A 145 -5.80 -4.16 -10.61
C GLU A 145 -5.25 -4.83 -9.35
N PHE A 146 -6.03 -4.80 -8.28
CA PHE A 146 -5.64 -5.34 -6.99
C PHE A 146 -6.63 -6.43 -6.60
N TYR A 147 -6.10 -7.54 -6.10
CA TYR A 147 -6.90 -8.69 -5.71
C TYR A 147 -6.53 -9.13 -4.30
N LYS A 148 -7.54 -9.62 -3.57
CA LYS A 148 -7.39 -10.36 -2.31
C LYS A 148 -8.27 -11.60 -2.37
N ARG A 149 -7.99 -12.60 -1.54
CA ARG A 149 -8.84 -13.77 -1.42
C ARG A 149 -9.94 -13.52 -0.38
N MET A 150 -11.19 -13.82 -0.71
CA MET A 150 -12.35 -13.78 0.20
C MET A 150 -13.19 -15.04 0.00
N ASP A 151 -13.47 -15.75 1.09
CA ASP A 151 -14.33 -16.95 1.10
C ASP A 151 -13.94 -17.99 0.04
N GLY A 152 -12.63 -18.24 -0.12
CA GLY A 152 -12.11 -19.19 -1.12
C GLY A 152 -12.11 -18.68 -2.56
N SER A 153 -12.65 -17.48 -2.81
CA SER A 153 -12.72 -16.87 -4.13
C SER A 153 -11.80 -15.65 -4.27
N LYS A 154 -11.49 -15.29 -5.51
CA LYS A 154 -10.71 -14.10 -5.83
C LYS A 154 -11.62 -12.89 -5.89
N HIS A 155 -11.27 -11.88 -5.11
CA HIS A 155 -12.01 -10.61 -5.05
C HIS A 155 -11.16 -9.48 -5.58
N ARG A 156 -11.73 -8.69 -6.49
CA ARG A 156 -11.09 -7.45 -6.97
C ARG A 156 -11.37 -6.34 -5.97
N MET A 157 -10.31 -5.77 -5.40
CA MET A 157 -10.41 -4.72 -4.40
C MET A 157 -10.84 -3.38 -4.99
N ASN A 158 -11.70 -2.66 -4.27
CA ASN A 158 -11.96 -1.24 -4.49
C ASN A 158 -10.91 -0.36 -3.77
N ILE A 159 -11.03 0.97 -3.88
CA ILE A 159 -10.02 1.88 -3.33
C ILE A 159 -10.02 1.88 -1.80
N GLU A 160 -11.18 1.76 -1.17
CA GLU A 160 -11.32 1.70 0.28
C GLU A 160 -10.61 0.45 0.83
N GLU A 161 -10.86 -0.72 0.23
CA GLU A 161 -10.23 -1.99 0.61
C GLU A 161 -8.71 -1.98 0.39
N ILE A 162 -8.24 -1.32 -0.67
CA ILE A 162 -6.81 -1.12 -0.94
C ILE A 162 -6.16 -0.32 0.19
N VAL A 163 -6.77 0.80 0.58
CA VAL A 163 -6.27 1.67 1.65
C VAL A 163 -6.26 0.91 2.97
N ASP A 164 -7.36 0.25 3.32
CA ASP A 164 -7.49 -0.51 4.57
C ASP A 164 -6.43 -1.62 4.67
N LEU A 165 -6.18 -2.34 3.57
CA LEU A 165 -5.18 -3.41 3.56
C LEU A 165 -3.75 -2.88 3.71
N ILE A 166 -3.41 -1.79 3.00
CA ILE A 166 -2.10 -1.12 3.13
C ILE A 166 -1.91 -0.63 4.57
N GLU A 167 -2.92 0.01 5.15
CA GLU A 167 -2.85 0.52 6.52
C GLU A 167 -2.69 -0.60 7.54
N THR A 168 -3.43 -1.69 7.38
CA THR A 168 -3.37 -2.86 8.26
C THR A 168 -1.98 -3.50 8.22
N LYS A 169 -1.42 -3.75 7.03
CA LYS A 169 -0.07 -4.31 6.86
C LYS A 169 1.05 -3.38 7.33
N SER A 170 0.76 -2.08 7.46
CA SER A 170 1.73 -1.06 7.85
C SER A 170 1.49 -0.50 9.25
N LYS A 171 0.72 -1.21 10.09
CA LYS A 171 0.29 -0.74 11.42
C LYS A 171 1.46 -0.64 12.42
N ASP A 172 2.41 -1.55 12.33
CA ASP A 172 3.55 -1.64 13.28
C ASP A 172 4.79 -0.85 12.82
N GLN A 173 4.75 -0.24 11.63
CA GLN A 173 5.84 0.60 11.15
C GLN A 173 5.77 2.01 11.74
N LYS A 174 6.90 2.49 12.27
CA LYS A 174 7.00 3.84 12.84
C LYS A 174 6.76 4.90 11.77
N LYS A 175 5.78 5.76 12.02
CA LYS A 175 5.53 6.97 11.25
C LYS A 175 6.28 8.11 11.89
N ILE A 176 7.07 8.81 11.09
CA ILE A 176 7.86 9.95 11.50
C ILE A 176 7.61 11.03 10.45
N LEU A 177 6.77 12.00 10.80
CA LEU A 177 6.66 13.25 10.05
C LEU A 177 7.34 14.33 10.89
N GLU A 178 8.45 14.84 10.39
CA GLU A 178 9.13 15.97 11.02
C GLU A 178 8.50 17.26 10.51
N VAL A 179 7.97 18.07 11.42
CA VAL A 179 7.31 19.34 11.10
C VAL A 179 8.14 20.48 11.67
N SER A 180 8.35 21.51 10.86
CA SER A 180 9.09 22.72 11.23
C SER A 180 8.29 23.98 10.90
N ILE A 181 8.54 25.03 11.67
CA ILE A 181 7.95 26.36 11.51
C ILE A 181 9.05 27.41 11.58
N HIS A 182 9.04 28.37 10.66
CA HIS A 182 9.98 29.49 10.65
C HIS A 182 9.20 30.80 10.58
N GLY A 183 9.71 31.83 11.25
CA GLY A 183 9.17 33.18 11.22
C GLY A 183 9.94 34.08 10.27
N ALA A 184 9.30 35.13 9.76
CA ALA A 184 9.85 36.24 8.98
C ALA A 184 10.93 35.83 7.95
N ALA A 185 10.52 35.53 6.71
CA ALA A 185 11.43 35.18 5.63
C ALA A 185 11.18 36.08 4.41
N LEU A 186 12.26 36.65 3.84
CA LEU A 186 12.20 37.40 2.59
C LEU A 186 12.32 36.41 1.43
N MET A 187 11.27 36.27 0.61
CA MET A 187 11.35 35.51 -0.65
C MET A 187 11.37 36.47 -1.84
N PRO A 188 12.37 36.37 -2.73
CA PRO A 188 12.55 37.33 -3.83
C PRO A 188 11.49 37.28 -4.94
N THR A 189 10.58 36.30 -4.91
CA THR A 189 9.63 36.00 -5.99
C THR A 189 8.17 36.24 -5.63
N ILE A 190 7.87 36.68 -4.41
CA ILE A 190 6.52 36.92 -3.93
C ILE A 190 6.43 38.40 -3.53
N ASP A 191 5.54 39.15 -4.16
CA ASP A 191 5.34 40.59 -3.93
C ASP A 191 4.81 40.93 -2.50
N ASP A 192 4.59 39.92 -1.66
CA ASP A 192 4.18 40.01 -0.26
C ASP A 192 5.21 39.29 0.66
N ASP A 193 5.77 40.00 1.64
CA ASP A 193 6.65 39.41 2.66
C ASP A 193 6.03 38.15 3.30
N ILE A 194 6.76 37.03 3.33
CA ILE A 194 6.33 35.80 4.02
C ILE A 194 6.62 35.94 5.50
N TYR A 195 5.58 35.70 6.33
CA TYR A 195 5.73 35.81 7.77
C TYR A 195 5.91 34.45 8.46
N ILE A 196 5.27 33.40 7.96
CA ILE A 196 5.43 32.06 8.49
C ILE A 196 5.64 31.10 7.32
N SER A 197 6.70 30.29 7.38
CA SER A 197 6.85 29.11 6.53
C SER A 197 6.73 27.85 7.36
N ILE A 198 5.94 26.90 6.87
CA ILE A 198 5.71 25.60 7.48
C ILE A 198 6.28 24.54 6.55
N ASN A 199 7.10 23.63 7.07
CA ASN A 199 7.68 22.54 6.28
C ASN A 199 7.47 21.20 6.99
N ALA A 200 7.12 20.16 6.23
CA ALA A 200 7.08 18.80 6.69
C ALA A 200 7.93 17.88 5.81
N VAL A 201 8.69 16.99 6.44
CA VAL A 201 9.48 15.94 5.78
C VAL A 201 9.01 14.58 6.27
N ASN A 202 8.63 13.71 5.33
CA ASN A 202 8.32 12.33 5.68
C ASN A 202 9.63 11.55 5.88
N LYS A 203 9.89 11.13 7.12
CA LYS A 203 11.00 10.25 7.50
C LYS A 203 10.53 8.81 7.76
N SER A 204 9.34 8.47 7.29
CA SER A 204 8.75 7.14 7.45
C SER A 204 9.07 6.28 6.25
N VAL A 205 9.22 4.98 6.49
CA VAL A 205 9.32 3.94 5.43
C VAL A 205 8.04 3.80 4.58
N ARG A 206 6.92 4.41 4.99
CA ARG A 206 5.67 4.40 4.24
C ARG A 206 5.17 5.80 3.90
N PRO A 207 4.40 5.97 2.82
CA PRO A 207 3.85 7.26 2.46
C PRO A 207 2.84 7.78 3.49
N ILE A 208 2.82 9.11 3.67
CA ILE A 208 1.87 9.81 4.54
C ILE A 208 0.92 10.65 3.68
N ILE A 209 -0.38 10.54 3.93
CA ILE A 209 -1.42 11.33 3.26
C ILE A 209 -1.70 12.58 4.10
N ILE A 210 -1.39 13.75 3.56
CA ILE A 210 -1.68 15.02 4.21
C ILE A 210 -3.12 15.43 3.88
N LYS A 211 -3.96 15.56 4.91
CA LYS A 211 -5.36 16.01 4.80
C LYS A 211 -5.48 17.54 4.90
N SER A 212 -4.70 18.12 5.81
CA SER A 212 -4.59 19.57 5.98
C SER A 212 -3.33 19.91 6.77
N TYR A 213 -2.97 21.18 6.80
CA TYR A 213 -1.89 21.70 7.64
C TYR A 213 -2.33 23.04 8.22
N GLY A 214 -1.61 23.60 9.18
CA GLY A 214 -2.16 24.64 10.05
C GLY A 214 -1.13 25.34 10.91
N VAL A 215 -1.58 26.45 11.50
CA VAL A 215 -0.94 27.02 12.68
C VAL A 215 -1.85 26.73 13.88
N ASP A 216 -1.28 26.11 14.91
CA ASP A 216 -1.92 25.95 16.20
C ASP A 216 -1.40 26.99 17.19
N VAL A 217 -2.31 27.56 17.98
CA VAL A 217 -2.01 28.50 19.07
C VAL A 217 -2.33 27.81 20.40
N PRO A 218 -1.34 27.15 21.05
CA PRO A 218 -1.61 26.20 22.13
C PRO A 218 -2.37 26.79 23.32
N LYS A 219 -2.08 28.04 23.68
CA LYS A 219 -2.72 28.71 24.84
C LYS A 219 -4.21 29.00 24.65
N LYS A 220 -4.70 29.04 23.40
CA LYS A 220 -6.09 29.34 23.09
C LYS A 220 -6.90 28.10 22.71
N ASN A 221 -6.29 26.90 22.69
CA ASN A 221 -6.87 25.66 22.15
C ASN A 221 -7.53 25.85 20.77
N LYS A 222 -7.00 26.80 19.98
CA LYS A 222 -7.56 27.17 18.70
C LYS A 222 -6.58 26.76 17.61
N VAL A 223 -7.03 25.81 16.80
CA VAL A 223 -6.32 25.37 15.60
C VAL A 223 -6.90 26.13 14.42
N VAL A 224 -6.07 26.82 13.68
CA VAL A 224 -6.46 27.35 12.36
C VAL A 224 -5.92 26.38 11.32
N TYR A 225 -6.85 25.67 10.67
CA TYR A 225 -6.51 24.76 9.57
C TYR A 225 -6.51 25.51 8.25
N PHE A 226 -5.56 25.15 7.40
CA PHE A 226 -5.53 25.47 5.99
C PHE A 226 -5.99 24.21 5.23
N ILE A 227 -7.15 24.30 4.59
CA ILE A 227 -7.70 23.19 3.81
C ILE A 227 -7.26 23.36 2.34
N PRO A 228 -6.60 22.36 1.74
CA PRO A 228 -6.15 22.39 0.34
C PRO A 228 -7.33 22.08 -0.60
N THR A 229 -8.36 22.91 -0.59
CA THR A 229 -9.43 22.84 -1.59
C THR A 229 -9.66 24.23 -2.18
N GLY A 230 -10.01 24.30 -3.47
CA GLY A 230 -10.29 25.57 -4.17
C GLY A 230 -11.51 26.34 -3.66
N TYR A 231 -12.04 26.01 -2.48
CA TYR A 231 -13.32 26.53 -1.94
C TYR A 231 -13.23 27.09 -0.51
N GLN A 232 -12.06 27.46 0.00
CA GLN A 232 -11.95 28.31 1.19
C GLN A 232 -11.08 29.55 0.93
N PHE A 233 -11.75 30.64 0.53
CA PHE A 233 -11.18 31.92 0.10
C PHE A 233 -10.99 32.96 1.21
N LYS A 234 -10.84 32.59 2.49
CA LYS A 234 -10.68 33.64 3.52
C LYS A 234 -9.26 34.19 3.63
N TYR A 235 -8.24 33.36 3.39
CA TYR A 235 -6.83 33.75 3.49
C TYR A 235 -6.05 33.10 2.35
N LEU A 236 -5.29 33.90 1.59
CA LEU A 236 -4.72 33.50 0.30
C LEU A 236 -3.26 33.08 0.50
N MET A 237 -3.02 31.79 0.73
CA MET A 237 -1.65 31.28 0.87
C MET A 237 -1.03 30.93 -0.50
N ILE A 238 0.27 31.17 -0.61
CA ILE A 238 1.07 30.89 -1.80
C ILE A 238 1.64 29.47 -1.69
N ASN A 239 1.55 28.73 -2.79
CA ASN A 239 1.83 27.28 -2.92
C ASN A 239 0.76 26.33 -2.32
N PRO A 240 -0.52 26.41 -2.77
CA PRO A 240 -1.64 25.63 -2.22
C PRO A 240 -1.67 24.15 -2.67
N GLU A 241 -0.87 23.75 -3.66
CA GLU A 241 -0.82 22.37 -4.14
C GLU A 241 0.04 21.52 -3.19
N LEU A 242 -0.56 21.12 -2.08
CA LEU A 242 0.00 20.05 -1.27
C LEU A 242 0.16 18.79 -2.12
N PRO A 243 1.30 18.08 -2.02
CA PRO A 243 1.32 16.68 -2.39
C PRO A 243 0.27 15.97 -1.54
N TYR A 244 -0.75 15.39 -2.18
CA TYR A 244 -1.72 14.51 -1.51
C TYR A 244 -1.01 13.35 -0.75
N LYS A 245 0.20 13.03 -1.17
CA LYS A 245 1.02 11.94 -0.64
C LYS A 245 2.47 12.41 -0.55
N LEU A 246 3.09 12.26 0.62
CA LEU A 246 4.54 12.36 0.81
C LEU A 246 5.16 10.97 0.87
N GLN A 247 6.06 10.64 -0.06
CA GLN A 247 6.92 9.46 -0.01
C GLN A 247 8.10 9.67 0.94
N ASP A 248 8.88 8.62 1.17
CA ASP A 248 10.08 8.70 2.02
C ASP A 248 11.07 9.74 1.46
N GLY A 249 11.51 10.65 2.32
CA GLY A 249 12.41 11.75 1.96
C GLY A 249 11.75 12.93 1.24
N GLU A 250 10.47 12.85 0.88
CA GLU A 250 9.76 13.98 0.26
C GLU A 250 9.41 15.05 1.31
N SER A 251 9.45 16.31 0.87
CA SER A 251 9.12 17.48 1.68
C SER A 251 7.97 18.28 1.10
N CYS A 252 7.15 18.86 1.95
CA CYS A 252 6.12 19.83 1.56
C CYS A 252 6.31 21.14 2.32
N GLN A 253 6.18 22.26 1.61
CA GLN A 253 6.32 23.61 2.17
C GLN A 253 5.06 24.44 1.89
N ALA A 254 4.67 25.23 2.88
CA ALA A 254 3.56 26.16 2.77
C ALA A 254 3.88 27.50 3.46
N PHE A 255 3.32 28.58 2.93
CA PHE A 255 3.68 29.94 3.33
C PHE A 255 2.47 30.80 3.67
N LEU A 256 2.51 31.43 4.84
CA LEU A 256 1.54 32.44 5.29
C LEU A 256 2.13 33.84 5.12
N SER A 257 1.46 34.66 4.32
CA SER A 257 1.86 36.06 4.11
C SER A 257 1.73 36.87 5.40
N ARG A 258 2.52 37.95 5.51
CA ARG A 258 2.41 38.91 6.61
C ARG A 258 1.03 39.56 6.67
N LYS A 259 0.42 39.82 5.52
CA LYS A 259 -0.91 40.43 5.42
C LYS A 259 -1.97 39.51 6.01
N ASP A 260 -2.02 38.26 5.56
CA ASP A 260 -3.01 37.28 6.03
C ASP A 260 -2.87 37.00 7.53
N LEU A 261 -1.63 36.88 8.03
CA LEU A 261 -1.42 36.69 9.46
C LEU A 261 -1.93 37.88 10.28
N LYS A 262 -1.67 39.12 9.84
CA LYS A 262 -2.15 40.32 10.54
C LYS A 262 -3.67 40.40 10.55
N GLU A 263 -4.32 40.10 9.43
CA GLU A 263 -5.78 40.06 9.33
C GLU A 263 -6.36 38.98 10.27
N MET A 264 -5.81 37.77 10.23
CA MET A 264 -6.19 36.67 11.11
C MET A 264 -6.01 37.04 12.58
N MET A 265 -4.87 37.63 12.94
CA MET A 265 -4.62 38.08 14.30
C MET A 265 -5.66 39.10 14.77
N LYS A 266 -6.09 40.00 13.90
CA LYS A 266 -7.12 40.99 14.21
C LYS A 266 -8.49 40.34 14.42
N GLU A 267 -8.92 39.46 13.52
CA GLU A 267 -10.20 38.74 13.64
C GLU A 267 -10.26 37.87 14.89
N GLU A 268 -9.14 37.24 15.23
CA GLU A 268 -9.05 36.27 16.29
C GLU A 268 -8.65 36.88 17.65
N GLY A 269 -8.46 38.20 17.71
CA GLY A 269 -8.05 38.93 18.91
C GLY A 269 -6.68 38.46 19.43
N TRP A 270 -5.77 38.14 18.53
CA TRP A 270 -4.39 37.77 18.84
C TRP A 270 -3.53 39.02 18.97
N LYS A 271 -2.59 39.00 19.92
CA LYS A 271 -1.65 40.10 20.16
C LYS A 271 -0.24 39.54 20.18
N TYR A 272 0.71 40.31 19.68
CA TYR A 272 2.12 40.00 19.85
C TYR A 272 2.54 40.21 21.32
N PRO A 273 3.51 39.44 21.83
CA PRO A 273 4.06 38.23 21.21
C PRO A 273 3.05 37.08 21.20
N ILE A 274 3.06 36.27 20.14
CA ILE A 274 2.19 35.10 19.99
C ILE A 274 3.02 33.82 19.86
N ARG A 275 2.64 32.79 20.61
CA ARG A 275 3.25 31.45 20.51
C ARG A 275 2.44 30.58 19.57
N VAL A 276 3.10 30.11 18.52
CA VAL A 276 2.51 29.31 17.45
C VAL A 276 3.31 28.03 17.25
N ARG A 277 2.67 26.99 16.71
CA ARG A 277 3.36 25.81 16.18
C ARG A 277 2.72 25.41 14.85
N ALA A 278 3.51 24.85 13.95
CA ALA A 278 2.97 24.23 12.77
C ALA A 278 2.22 22.95 13.14
N LEU A 279 1.20 22.63 12.35
CA LEU A 279 0.40 21.43 12.45
C LEU A 279 0.28 20.81 11.06
N PHE A 280 0.45 19.49 10.97
CA PHE A 280 -0.02 18.68 9.85
C PHE A 280 -1.05 17.68 10.36
N ASN A 281 -2.22 17.68 9.73
CA ASN A 281 -3.25 16.68 9.94
C ASN A 281 -3.19 15.66 8.79
N THR A 282 -3.08 14.40 9.16
CA THR A 282 -2.90 13.29 8.22
C THR A 282 -4.02 12.28 8.39
N ASN A 283 -4.06 11.22 7.58
CA ASN A 283 -4.88 10.04 7.88
C ASN A 283 -4.54 9.38 9.22
N ASP A 284 -3.35 9.65 9.75
CA ASP A 284 -2.76 8.95 10.89
C ASP A 284 -2.75 9.76 12.18
N GLY A 285 -3.27 10.99 12.15
CA GLY A 285 -3.32 11.90 13.29
C GLY A 285 -2.65 13.24 13.02
N LYS A 286 -2.41 13.98 14.10
CA LYS A 286 -1.88 15.34 14.08
C LYS A 286 -0.41 15.36 14.50
N PHE A 287 0.43 15.94 13.66
CA PHE A 287 1.85 16.13 13.88
C PHE A 287 2.14 17.62 14.07
N TYR A 288 2.98 17.95 15.05
CA TYR A 288 3.26 19.32 15.43
C TYR A 288 4.76 19.61 15.35
N SER A 289 5.10 20.85 14.99
CA SER A 289 6.46 21.34 15.19
C SER A 289 6.69 21.75 16.65
N ASP A 290 7.94 22.09 16.94
CA ASP A 290 8.28 22.93 18.09
C ASP A 290 7.55 24.28 18.04
N VAL A 291 7.41 24.90 19.22
CA VAL A 291 6.73 26.19 19.36
C VAL A 291 7.68 27.32 18.98
N LEU A 292 7.20 28.20 18.11
CA LEU A 292 7.84 29.46 17.74
C LEU A 292 7.12 30.64 18.38
N GLU A 293 7.88 31.58 18.93
CA GLU A 293 7.35 32.84 19.45
C GLU A 293 7.55 33.96 18.42
N LEU A 294 6.45 34.52 17.95
CA LEU A 294 6.44 35.59 16.97
C LEU A 294 6.30 36.93 17.67
N PHE A 295 7.13 37.88 17.25
CA PHE A 295 7.14 39.27 17.71
C PHE A 295 6.73 40.19 16.56
N GLU A 296 6.23 41.37 16.87
CA GLU A 296 5.91 42.37 15.85
C GLU A 296 7.17 42.83 15.11
N ILE A 297 7.20 42.63 13.79
CA ILE A 297 8.27 43.14 12.93
C ILE A 297 8.04 44.64 12.71
N LYS A 298 8.99 45.46 13.17
CA LYS A 298 9.03 46.92 12.96
C LYS A 298 9.33 47.27 11.51
#